data_AF-A0A2J0MZP8-F1
#
_entry.id   AF-A0A2J0MZP8-F1
#
_cell.length_a   1.000
_cell.length_b   1.000
_cell.length_c   1.000
_cell.angle_alpha   90.00
_cell.angle_beta   90.00
_cell.angle_gamma   90.00
#
_symmetry.space_group_name_H-M   'P 1'
#
loop_
_entity.id
_entity.type
_entity.pdbx_description
1 polymer ?
#
loop_
_entity_poly.entity_id
_entity_poly.type
_entity_poly.pdbx_seq_one_letter_code
_entity_poly.pdbx_strand_id
1 'polypeptide(L)'
;MLKDAEAKKRIELAVTGISVVILIFLVTSHMSKPGSGKGVSKNEAYHTSESAMTIVSEPESWDKLRWGRDPFLLDASTNSIQEQDVEDLALNGIMSDKQNPYAIINNDVVKLGDKVGGMTVIEINENNVVLDENGERHTLELNLY
;
A
#
# COMPACT_ATOMS: atom_id res chain seq x y z
N MET A 1 48.39 10.09 27.25
CA MET A 1 47.38 10.87 27.99
C MET A 1 46.86 12.08 27.21
N LEU A 2 47.66 13.08 26.80
CA LEU A 2 47.10 14.20 25.99
C LEU A 2 46.68 13.81 24.56
N LYS A 3 47.40 12.88 23.91
CA LYS A 3 47.12 12.44 22.53
C LYS A 3 45.77 11.71 22.37
N ASP A 4 45.36 11.01 23.42
CA ASP A 4 44.16 10.17 23.41
C ASP A 4 42.87 11.00 23.48
N ALA A 5 42.93 12.16 24.15
CA ALA A 5 41.81 13.09 24.24
C ALA A 5 41.53 13.80 22.91
N GLU A 6 42.58 14.15 22.17
CA GLU A 6 42.46 14.81 20.86
C GLU A 6 41.89 13.86 19.80
N ALA A 7 42.31 12.58 19.79
CA ALA A 7 41.79 11.56 18.90
C ALA A 7 40.29 11.32 19.11
N LYS A 8 39.84 11.21 20.38
CA LYS A 8 38.42 11.04 20.72
C LYS A 8 37.56 12.21 20.24
N LYS A 9 38.04 13.44 20.44
CA LYS A 9 37.33 14.65 20.00
C LYS A 9 37.13 14.71 18.48
N ARG A 10 38.12 14.25 17.70
CA ARG A 10 38.01 14.18 16.23
C ARG A 10 37.02 13.12 15.77
N ILE A 11 36.96 11.98 16.45
CA ILE A 11 36.00 10.91 16.17
C ILE A 11 34.58 11.39 16.49
N GLU A 12 34.38 12.03 17.63
CA GLU A 12 33.07 12.57 18.04
C GLU A 12 32.56 13.64 17.06
N LEU A 13 33.45 14.54 16.60
CA LEU A 13 33.10 15.55 15.60
C LEU A 13 32.70 14.90 14.26
N ALA A 14 33.40 13.84 13.84
CA ALA A 14 33.10 13.13 12.61
C ALA A 14 31.77 12.37 12.68
N VAL A 15 31.50 11.67 13.79
CA VAL A 15 30.25 10.94 14.01
C VAL A 15 29.05 11.90 14.03
N THR A 16 29.18 13.03 14.72
CA THR A 16 28.11 14.04 14.79
C THR A 16 27.85 14.67 13.42
N GLY A 17 28.91 14.97 12.66
CA GLY A 17 28.78 15.48 11.29
C GLY A 17 28.05 14.51 10.37
N ILE A 18 28.42 13.22 10.39
CA ILE A 18 27.77 12.19 9.57
C ILE A 18 26.30 12.02 9.98
N SER A 19 25.99 12.01 11.28
CA SER A 19 24.62 11.88 11.80
C SER A 19 23.71 13.01 11.31
N VAL A 20 24.16 14.26 11.33
CA VAL A 20 23.37 15.42 10.86
C VAL A 20 23.09 15.31 9.36
N VAL A 21 24.07 14.88 8.55
CA VAL A 21 23.89 14.72 7.10
C VAL A 21 22.87 13.63 6.78
N ILE A 22 22.91 12.49 7.48
CA ILE A 22 21.94 11.40 7.31
C ILE A 22 20.53 11.87 7.70
N LEU A 23 20.39 12.61 8.79
CA LEU A 23 19.10 13.11 9.25
C LEU A 23 18.46 14.07 8.22
N ILE A 24 19.25 14.98 7.63
CA ILE A 24 18.77 15.86 6.56
C ILE A 24 18.35 15.04 5.33
N PHE A 25 19.15 14.05 4.93
CA PHE A 25 18.84 13.20 3.78
C PHE A 25 17.49 12.49 3.94
N LEU A 26 17.23 11.89 5.11
CA LEU A 26 15.96 11.20 5.41
C LEU A 26 14.75 12.13 5.39
N VAL A 27 14.88 13.37 5.89
CA VAL A 27 13.78 14.35 5.85
C VAL A 27 13.46 14.77 4.41
N THR A 28 14.49 14.98 3.59
CA THR A 28 14.29 15.37 2.19
C THR A 28 13.77 14.24 1.30
N SER A 29 14.11 12.98 1.59
CA SER A 29 13.62 11.83 0.83
C SER A 29 12.17 11.46 1.15
N HIS A 30 11.65 11.84 2.33
CA HIS A 30 10.28 11.54 2.77
C HIS A 30 9.23 12.55 2.23
N MET A 31 9.62 13.59 1.49
CA MET A 31 8.67 14.46 0.81
C MET A 31 8.26 13.88 -0.56
N SER A 32 7.19 13.08 -0.57
CA SER A 32 6.53 12.63 -1.79
C SER A 32 6.14 13.81 -2.68
N LYS A 33 6.62 13.81 -3.93
CA LYS A 33 6.24 14.78 -4.96
C LYS A 33 4.71 14.73 -5.17
N PRO A 34 3.97 15.85 -5.06
CA PRO A 34 2.57 15.87 -5.45
C PRO A 34 2.46 15.70 -6.96
N GLY A 35 1.88 14.59 -7.39
CA GLY A 35 1.64 14.26 -8.79
C GLY A 35 0.66 15.25 -9.43
N SER A 36 1.14 15.96 -10.45
CA SER A 36 0.32 16.70 -11.41
C SER A 36 -0.46 15.71 -12.30
N GLY A 37 -1.61 15.25 -11.82
CA GLY A 37 -2.59 14.52 -12.62
C GLY A 37 -3.38 15.47 -13.53
N LYS A 38 -3.06 15.45 -14.83
CA LYS A 38 -3.79 16.17 -15.88
C LYS A 38 -5.23 15.65 -15.98
N GLY A 39 -6.20 16.54 -15.79
CA GLY A 39 -7.61 16.26 -16.05
C GLY A 39 -7.87 16.01 -17.53
N VAL A 40 -8.45 14.86 -17.86
CA VAL A 40 -8.93 14.55 -19.20
C VAL A 40 -10.25 15.29 -19.42
N SER A 41 -10.25 16.14 -20.45
CA SER A 41 -11.40 16.92 -20.90
C SER A 41 -12.51 16.00 -21.40
N LYS A 42 -13.68 16.04 -20.73
CA LYS A 42 -14.96 15.68 -21.35
C LYS A 42 -15.16 16.59 -22.55
N ASN A 43 -15.52 16.01 -23.69
CA ASN A 43 -16.38 16.56 -24.74
C ASN A 43 -16.24 15.64 -25.94
N GLU A 44 -17.27 14.85 -26.28
CA GLU A 44 -17.78 14.77 -27.65
C GLU A 44 -19.27 14.39 -27.56
N ALA A 45 -20.11 15.36 -27.91
CA ALA A 45 -21.54 15.18 -28.13
C ALA A 45 -21.73 14.63 -29.55
N TYR A 46 -22.39 13.47 -29.68
CA TYR A 46 -22.76 12.96 -31.00
C TYR A 46 -23.96 13.73 -31.56
N HIS A 47 -23.83 14.06 -32.84
CA HIS A 47 -24.79 14.77 -33.68
C HIS A 47 -26.13 14.05 -33.80
N THR A 48 -27.21 14.80 -33.55
CA THR A 48 -28.57 14.47 -34.00
C THR A 48 -28.59 14.44 -35.54
N SER A 49 -28.85 13.27 -36.11
CA SER A 49 -29.42 13.15 -37.45
C SER A 49 -30.92 12.88 -37.30
N GLU A 50 -31.72 13.86 -37.69
CA GLU A 50 -33.17 13.71 -37.85
C GLU A 50 -33.46 12.57 -38.83
N SER A 51 -34.08 11.51 -38.34
CA SER A 51 -34.74 10.52 -39.19
C SER A 51 -36.02 10.12 -38.49
N ALA A 52 -37.12 10.49 -39.12
CA ALA A 52 -38.48 10.33 -38.62
C ALA A 52 -38.75 8.88 -38.19
N MET A 53 -39.05 8.69 -36.91
CA MET A 53 -39.59 7.43 -36.41
C MET A 53 -40.96 7.69 -35.78
N THR A 54 -41.95 7.10 -36.44
CA THR A 54 -43.28 6.74 -36.00
C THR A 54 -43.39 6.55 -34.49
N ILE A 55 -44.43 7.16 -33.89
CA ILE A 55 -44.86 6.94 -32.51
C ILE A 55 -45.13 5.43 -32.33
N VAL A 56 -44.19 4.75 -31.69
CA VAL A 56 -44.34 3.38 -31.19
C VAL A 56 -44.23 3.48 -29.68
N SER A 57 -45.39 3.30 -29.04
CA SER A 57 -45.62 2.91 -27.63
C SER A 57 -44.56 3.27 -26.59
N GLU A 58 -45.00 4.09 -25.63
CA GLU A 58 -44.41 4.32 -24.31
C GLU A 58 -43.60 3.09 -23.84
N PRO A 59 -42.27 3.20 -23.68
CA PRO A 59 -41.50 2.08 -23.16
C PRO A 59 -41.97 1.86 -21.72
N GLU A 60 -42.65 0.73 -21.51
CA GLU A 60 -42.89 0.15 -20.19
C GLU A 60 -41.65 0.38 -19.34
N SER A 61 -41.80 1.25 -18.35
CA SER A 61 -40.74 1.69 -17.46
C SER A 61 -40.00 0.47 -16.90
N TRP A 62 -38.69 0.38 -17.16
CA TRP A 62 -37.80 -0.64 -16.61
C TRP A 62 -37.80 -0.67 -15.06
N ASP A 63 -38.45 0.31 -14.41
CA ASP A 63 -38.69 0.44 -12.98
C ASP A 63 -39.40 -0.77 -12.32
N LYS A 64 -40.02 -1.67 -13.10
CA LYS A 64 -40.66 -2.88 -12.54
C LYS A 64 -39.76 -4.11 -12.45
N LEU A 65 -38.55 -4.07 -13.01
CA LEU A 65 -37.59 -5.15 -12.79
C LEU A 65 -36.90 -4.91 -11.45
N ARG A 66 -37.39 -5.59 -10.42
CA ARG A 66 -36.76 -5.66 -9.09
C ARG A 66 -35.44 -6.43 -9.18
N TRP A 67 -34.42 -5.84 -9.79
CA TRP A 67 -33.09 -6.42 -10.04
C TRP A 67 -32.23 -6.56 -8.77
N GLY A 68 -32.84 -6.78 -7.60
CA GLY A 68 -32.14 -7.03 -6.36
C GLY A 68 -31.14 -5.91 -6.00
N ARG A 69 -30.22 -6.25 -5.11
CA ARG A 69 -29.10 -5.36 -4.75
C ARG A 69 -28.00 -5.54 -5.79
N ASP A 70 -27.40 -4.43 -6.23
CA ASP A 70 -26.27 -4.44 -7.16
C ASP A 70 -25.11 -5.30 -6.59
N PRO A 71 -24.67 -6.36 -7.30
CA PRO A 71 -23.63 -7.27 -6.82
C PRO A 71 -22.22 -6.63 -6.78
N PHE A 72 -22.06 -5.40 -7.28
CA PHE A 72 -20.80 -4.66 -7.27
C PHE A 72 -20.77 -3.51 -6.26
N LEU A 73 -21.88 -3.28 -5.52
CA LEU A 73 -21.85 -2.36 -4.39
C LEU A 73 -21.05 -3.01 -3.24
N LEU A 74 -19.86 -2.47 -3.01
CA LEU A 74 -19.04 -2.78 -1.85
C LEU A 74 -19.84 -2.37 -0.59
N ASP A 75 -20.19 -3.35 0.24
CA ASP A 75 -20.86 -3.07 1.51
C ASP A 75 -19.88 -2.24 2.35
N ALA A 76 -20.27 -1.05 2.81
CA ALA A 76 -19.37 -0.15 3.52
C ALA A 76 -18.82 -0.76 4.84
N SER A 77 -19.33 -1.93 5.24
CA SER A 77 -18.83 -2.75 6.35
C SER A 77 -17.59 -3.59 6.00
N THR A 78 -17.23 -3.81 4.73
CA THR A 78 -16.01 -4.55 4.38
C THR A 78 -14.74 -3.69 4.48
N ASN A 79 -14.90 -2.37 4.65
CA ASN A 79 -13.79 -1.44 4.88
C ASN A 79 -13.59 -1.10 6.36
N SER A 80 -14.30 -1.74 7.29
CA SER A 80 -13.74 -1.83 8.64
C SER A 80 -12.50 -2.69 8.50
N ILE A 81 -11.34 -2.04 8.43
CA ILE A 81 -10.07 -2.60 8.88
C ILE A 81 -10.41 -3.20 10.24
N GLN A 82 -10.72 -4.49 10.23
CA GLN A 82 -10.82 -5.25 11.45
C GLN A 82 -9.43 -5.06 12.05
N GLU A 83 -9.38 -4.52 13.26
CA GLU A 83 -8.23 -4.69 14.13
C GLU A 83 -8.07 -6.22 14.24
N GLN A 84 -7.36 -6.81 13.27
CA GLN A 84 -7.03 -8.21 13.26
C GLN A 84 -6.16 -8.37 14.49
N ASP A 85 -6.72 -9.06 15.49
CA ASP A 85 -5.98 -9.51 16.65
C ASP A 85 -4.65 -10.08 16.16
N VAL A 86 -3.59 -9.64 16.81
CA VAL A 86 -2.18 -9.91 16.48
C VAL A 86 -1.87 -11.41 16.54
N GLU A 87 -2.80 -12.23 17.03
CA GLU A 87 -2.60 -13.63 17.38
C GLU A 87 -2.57 -14.61 16.19
N ASP A 88 -3.07 -14.26 15.00
CA ASP A 88 -3.05 -15.16 13.84
C ASP A 88 -2.65 -14.46 12.53
N LEU A 89 -1.40 -14.00 12.45
CA LEU A 89 -0.80 -13.64 11.14
C LEU A 89 -0.40 -14.92 10.39
N ALA A 90 -0.99 -15.13 9.21
CA ALA A 90 -0.64 -16.22 8.32
C ALA A 90 -0.06 -15.69 7.00
N LEU A 91 1.10 -16.23 6.61
CA LEU A 91 1.69 -15.97 5.30
C LEU A 91 1.02 -16.85 4.25
N ASN A 92 0.18 -16.25 3.41
CA ASN A 92 -0.57 -16.96 2.38
C ASN A 92 0.23 -17.14 1.09
N GLY A 93 1.16 -16.23 0.80
CA GLY A 93 1.92 -16.27 -0.44
C GLY A 93 3.04 -15.26 -0.49
N ILE A 94 4.01 -15.53 -1.36
CA ILE A 94 5.13 -14.65 -1.64
C ILE A 94 5.33 -14.56 -3.15
N MET A 95 5.52 -13.35 -3.65
CA MET A 95 6.08 -13.11 -4.97
C MET A 95 7.50 -12.58 -4.81
N SER A 96 8.47 -13.45 -5.05
CA SER A 96 9.89 -13.09 -5.06
C SER A 96 10.25 -12.52 -6.44
N ASP A 97 10.27 -11.18 -6.54
CA ASP A 97 10.87 -10.46 -7.66
C ASP A 97 12.19 -9.81 -7.21
N LYS A 98 13.15 -9.70 -8.13
CA LYS A 98 14.47 -9.12 -7.84
C LYS A 98 14.42 -7.64 -7.51
N GLN A 99 13.41 -6.93 -8.01
CA GLN A 99 13.30 -5.48 -7.88
C GLN A 99 12.20 -5.10 -6.89
N ASN A 100 11.06 -5.80 -6.92
CA ASN A 100 9.89 -5.45 -6.12
C ASN A 100 9.23 -6.70 -5.53
N PRO A 101 9.80 -7.32 -4.49
CA PRO A 101 9.15 -8.41 -3.79
C PRO A 101 7.90 -7.93 -3.06
N TYR A 102 6.88 -8.79 -2.99
CA TYR A 102 5.68 -8.56 -2.20
C TYR A 102 5.17 -9.86 -1.60
N ALA A 103 4.48 -9.75 -0.46
CA ALA A 103 3.91 -10.88 0.26
C ALA A 103 2.40 -10.70 0.40
N ILE A 104 1.71 -11.81 0.64
CA ILE A 104 0.29 -11.84 0.95
C ILE A 104 0.16 -12.36 2.38
N ILE A 105 -0.20 -11.49 3.31
CA ILE A 105 -0.39 -11.81 4.74
C ILE A 105 -1.85 -11.54 5.08
N ASN A 106 -2.55 -12.54 5.64
CA ASN A 106 -3.97 -12.45 5.95
C ASN A 106 -4.84 -11.89 4.80
N ASN A 107 -4.54 -12.34 3.58
CA ASN A 107 -5.17 -11.90 2.32
C ASN A 107 -4.84 -10.46 1.88
N ASP A 108 -4.00 -9.73 2.60
CA ASP A 108 -3.54 -8.39 2.23
C ASP A 108 -2.17 -8.43 1.53
N VAL A 109 -2.05 -7.66 0.46
CA VAL A 109 -0.79 -7.53 -0.29
C VAL A 109 0.09 -6.47 0.37
N VAL A 110 1.27 -6.87 0.84
CA VAL A 110 2.21 -6.02 1.56
C VAL A 110 3.58 -6.00 0.91
N LYS A 111 4.30 -4.88 1.11
CA LYS A 111 5.67 -4.64 0.64
C LYS A 111 6.60 -4.33 1.81
N LEU A 112 7.89 -4.27 1.52
CA LEU A 112 8.90 -3.78 2.47
C LEU A 112 8.52 -2.40 3.02
N GLY A 113 8.47 -2.29 4.34
CA GLY A 113 8.11 -1.08 5.07
C GLY A 113 6.61 -0.91 5.36
N ASP A 114 5.74 -1.74 4.78
CA ASP A 114 4.31 -1.70 5.09
C ASP A 114 4.05 -2.25 6.51
N LYS A 115 2.91 -1.87 7.08
CA LYS A 115 2.47 -2.36 8.38
C LYS A 115 1.29 -3.31 8.27
N VAL A 116 1.35 -4.42 8.98
CA VAL A 116 0.30 -5.44 9.09
C VAL A 116 0.20 -5.93 10.53
N GLY A 117 -1.00 -5.95 11.11
CA GLY A 117 -1.20 -6.37 12.50
C GLY A 117 -0.36 -5.59 13.52
N GLY A 118 -0.05 -4.31 13.26
CA GLY A 118 0.83 -3.49 14.12
C GLY A 118 2.34 -3.68 13.90
N MET A 119 2.75 -4.74 13.19
CA MET A 119 4.14 -5.04 12.86
C MET A 119 4.56 -4.42 11.52
N THR A 120 5.85 -4.17 11.33
CA THR A 120 6.41 -3.62 10.08
C THR A 120 7.11 -4.71 9.29
N VAL A 121 6.86 -4.81 7.99
CA VAL A 121 7.57 -5.74 7.10
C VAL A 121 8.99 -5.25 6.89
N ILE A 122 9.98 -5.99 7.37
CA ILE A 122 11.39 -5.61 7.26
C ILE A 122 12.17 -6.45 6.23
N GLU A 123 11.69 -7.64 5.89
CA GLU A 123 12.33 -8.52 4.92
C GLU A 123 11.32 -9.45 4.25
N ILE A 124 11.46 -9.66 2.93
CA ILE A 124 10.65 -10.61 2.16
C ILE A 124 11.62 -11.54 1.45
N ASN A 125 11.68 -12.80 1.88
CA ASN A 125 12.51 -13.86 1.31
C ASN A 125 11.66 -14.81 0.46
N GLU A 126 12.28 -15.77 -0.22
CA GLU A 126 11.57 -16.69 -1.14
C GLU A 126 10.51 -17.56 -0.44
N ASN A 127 10.69 -17.86 0.84
CA ASN A 127 9.84 -18.78 1.61
C ASN A 127 9.35 -18.21 2.95
N ASN A 128 9.85 -17.05 3.37
CA ASN A 128 9.50 -16.44 4.65
C ASN A 128 9.42 -14.91 4.56
N VAL A 129 8.71 -14.31 5.50
CA VAL A 129 8.64 -12.86 5.69
C VAL A 129 9.04 -12.55 7.12
N VAL A 130 9.90 -11.54 7.29
CA VAL A 130 10.33 -11.06 8.61
C VAL A 130 9.61 -9.75 8.92
N LEU A 131 8.95 -9.74 10.07
CA LEU A 131 8.21 -8.63 10.63
C LEU A 131 8.93 -8.08 11.87
N ASP A 132 8.81 -6.79 12.11
CA ASP A 132 9.32 -6.10 13.30
C ASP A 132 8.17 -5.54 14.13
N GLU A 133 8.15 -5.90 15.41
CA GLU A 133 7.27 -5.33 16.42
C GLU A 133 8.11 -4.70 17.53
N ASN A 134 8.25 -3.37 17.51
CA ASN A 134 8.99 -2.62 18.53
C ASN A 134 10.45 -3.13 18.75
N GLY A 135 11.10 -3.63 17.70
CA GLY A 135 12.45 -4.20 17.76
C GLY A 135 12.52 -5.72 17.98
N GLU A 136 11.38 -6.40 18.19
CA GLU A 136 11.29 -7.85 18.18
C GLU A 136 11.00 -8.37 16.77
N ARG A 137 11.72 -9.42 16.34
CA ARG A 137 11.58 -9.98 15.00
C ARG A 137 10.70 -11.22 15.02
N HIS A 138 9.65 -11.20 14.21
CA HIS A 138 8.75 -12.33 13.99
C HIS A 138 8.91 -12.85 12.56
N THR A 139 9.16 -14.14 12.41
CA THR A 139 9.28 -14.78 11.09
C THR A 139 8.00 -15.55 10.78
N LEU A 140 7.37 -15.21 9.66
CA LEU A 140 6.27 -15.98 9.10
C LEU A 140 6.81 -16.89 8.00
N GLU A 141 6.52 -18.19 8.12
CA GLU A 141 6.90 -19.19 7.12
C GLU A 141 5.72 -19.48 6.19
N LEU A 142 6.03 -19.74 4.92
CA LEU A 142 5.02 -20.13 3.94
C LEU A 142 4.63 -21.59 4.15
N ASN A 143 3.41 -21.83 4.66
CA ASN A 143 2.89 -23.19 4.81
C ASN A 143 2.47 -23.75 3.45
N LEU A 144 3.26 -24.69 2.92
CA LEU A 144 2.92 -25.49 1.75
C LEU A 144 2.09 -26.70 2.21
N TYR A 145 0.83 -26.75 1.81
CA TYR A 145 -0.06 -27.91 2.03
C TYR A 145 0.20 -29.05 1.05
#